data_AF-A0A3C1HCT9-F1
#
_entry.id   AF-A0A3C1HCT9-F1
#
_cell.length_a   1.000
_cell.length_b   1.000
_cell.length_c   1.000
_cell.angle_alpha   90.00
_cell.angle_beta   90.00
_cell.angle_gamma   90.00
#
_symmetry.space_group_name_H-M   'P 1'
#
loop_
_entity.id
_entity.type
_entity.pdbx_description
1 polymer ?
#
loop_
_entity_poly.entity_id
_entity_poly.type
_entity_poly.pdbx_seq_one_letter_code
_entity_poly.pdbx_strand_id
1 'polypeptide(L)'
;MTLAESEQAILAFALVHSPDERSANLRAVIRNSPDAFADQRHGLIASEIRELILSRETVCPSAVEQALQRRGLLETAGGASYL
;
A
#
# COMPACT_ATOMS: atom_id res chain seq x y z
N MET A 1 10.22 15.47 -9.33
CA MET A 1 9.52 14.33 -8.71
C MET A 1 9.68 13.13 -9.62
N THR A 2 10.34 12.09 -9.12
CA THR A 2 10.52 10.82 -9.83
C THR A 2 9.25 9.97 -9.72
N LEU A 3 9.16 8.91 -10.52
CA LEU A 3 8.05 7.96 -10.45
C LEU A 3 7.99 7.28 -9.07
N ALA A 4 9.14 6.87 -8.53
CA ALA A 4 9.24 6.26 -7.20
C ALA A 4 8.79 7.21 -6.08
N GLU A 5 9.15 8.49 -6.13
CA GLU A 5 8.69 9.50 -5.17
C GLU A 5 7.16 9.70 -5.23
N SER A 6 6.58 9.61 -6.43
CA SER A 6 5.13 9.72 -6.64
C SER A 6 4.40 8.51 -6.06
N GLU A 7 4.92 7.30 -6.27
CA GLU A 7 4.38 6.07 -5.71
C GLU A 7 4.43 6.06 -4.18
N GLN A 8 5.55 6.47 -3.61
CA GLN A 8 5.71 6.59 -2.17
C GLN A 8 4.70 7.60 -1.58
N ALA A 9 4.48 8.74 -2.23
CA ALA A 9 3.48 9.71 -1.81
C ALA A 9 2.04 9.16 -1.84
N ILE A 10 1.71 8.35 -2.86
CA ILE A 10 0.40 7.69 -2.95
C ILE A 10 0.21 6.69 -1.80
N LEU A 11 1.22 5.86 -1.51
CA LEU A 11 1.17 4.86 -0.45
C LEU A 11 1.11 5.50 0.94
N ALA A 12 1.97 6.48 1.21
CA ALA A 12 1.93 7.23 2.47
C ALA A 12 0.58 7.90 2.69
N PHE A 13 -0.02 8.47 1.63
CA PHE A 13 -1.36 9.03 1.70
C PHE A 13 -2.39 7.98 2.12
N ALA A 14 -2.35 6.79 1.52
CA ALA A 14 -3.28 5.69 1.80
C ALA A 14 -3.14 5.12 3.22
N LEU A 15 -1.94 5.15 3.80
CA LEU A 15 -1.67 4.68 5.17
C LEU A 15 -2.12 5.68 6.25
N VAL A 16 -2.09 6.98 5.95
CA VAL A 16 -2.41 8.05 6.91
C VAL A 16 -3.90 8.39 6.92
N HIS A 17 -4.59 8.21 5.78
CA HIS A 17 -5.98 8.60 5.65
C HIS A 17 -6.89 7.37 5.69
N SER A 18 -7.86 7.39 6.60
CA SER A 18 -8.97 6.42 6.58
C SER A 18 -9.64 6.40 5.20
N PRO A 19 -10.13 5.24 4.75
CA PRO A 19 -10.72 5.05 3.42
C PRO A 19 -12.10 5.70 3.26
N ASP A 20 -12.32 6.88 3.82
CA ASP A 20 -13.45 7.73 3.48
C ASP A 20 -13.26 8.19 2.03
N GLU A 21 -13.86 7.41 1.12
CA GLU A 21 -14.05 7.37 -0.34
C GLU A 21 -13.56 8.49 -1.29
N ARG A 22 -12.99 9.61 -0.83
CA ARG A 22 -12.88 10.83 -1.61
C ARG A 22 -11.50 11.12 -2.21
N SER A 23 -10.43 10.44 -1.79
CA SER A 23 -9.11 10.74 -2.36
C SER A 23 -8.90 10.04 -3.72
N ALA A 24 -8.41 10.81 -4.71
CA ALA A 24 -8.02 10.25 -6.01
C ALA A 24 -6.89 9.21 -5.88
N ASN A 25 -6.02 9.37 -4.88
CA ASN A 25 -4.89 8.50 -4.60
C ASN A 25 -5.33 7.12 -4.11
N LEU A 26 -6.30 7.06 -3.19
CA LEU A 26 -6.82 5.78 -2.69
C LEU A 26 -7.53 5.01 -3.82
N ARG A 27 -8.28 5.72 -4.67
CA ARG A 27 -8.88 5.11 -5.87
C ARG A 27 -7.84 4.61 -6.87
N ALA A 28 -6.67 5.25 -6.96
CA ALA A 28 -5.57 4.74 -7.78
C ALA A 28 -5.04 3.43 -7.19
N VAL A 29 -4.78 3.36 -5.88
CA VAL A 29 -4.35 2.12 -5.20
C VAL A 29 -5.38 0.99 -5.38
N ILE A 30 -6.67 1.28 -5.22
CA ILE A 30 -7.72 0.27 -5.36
C ILE A 30 -7.81 -0.28 -6.79
N ARG A 31 -7.62 0.57 -7.82
CA ARG A 31 -7.75 0.16 -9.22
C ARG A 31 -6.50 -0.49 -9.81
N ASN A 32 -5.34 -0.28 -9.20
CA ASN A 32 -4.08 -0.70 -9.77
C ASN A 32 -3.70 -2.13 -9.34
N SER A 33 -3.17 -2.90 -10.30
CA SER A 33 -2.45 -4.14 -10.05
C SER A 33 -1.09 -3.83 -9.39
N PRO A 34 -0.50 -4.73 -8.59
CA PRO A 34 0.89 -4.63 -8.17
C PRO A 34 1.85 -4.26 -9.31
N ASP A 35 1.62 -4.77 -10.53
CA ASP A 35 2.45 -4.51 -11.72
C ASP A 35 2.34 -3.08 -12.27
N ALA A 36 1.40 -2.28 -11.78
CA ALA A 36 1.26 -0.88 -12.17
C ALA A 36 2.26 0.04 -11.45
N PHE A 37 2.96 -0.47 -10.43
CA PHE A 37 4.03 0.22 -9.73
C PHE A 37 5.37 -0.17 -10.34
N ALA A 38 6.23 0.82 -10.57
CA ALA A 38 7.58 0.61 -11.07
C ALA A 38 8.49 -0.03 -10.02
N ASP A 39 8.30 0.28 -8.74
CA ASP A 39 8.94 -0.46 -7.65
C ASP A 39 8.06 -1.63 -7.22
N GLN A 40 8.60 -2.84 -7.35
CA GLN A 40 7.92 -4.07 -6.95
C GLN A 40 7.46 -4.04 -5.48
N ARG A 41 8.23 -3.39 -4.60
CA ARG A 41 7.88 -3.24 -3.18
C ARG A 41 6.63 -2.38 -3.01
N HIS A 42 6.55 -1.27 -3.74
CA HIS A 42 5.37 -0.41 -3.73
C HIS A 42 4.13 -1.16 -4.23
N GLY A 43 4.28 -2.00 -5.25
CA GLY A 43 3.21 -2.87 -5.76
C GLY A 43 2.69 -3.85 -4.69
N LEU A 44 3.59 -4.49 -3.94
CA LEU A 44 3.22 -5.39 -2.84
C LEU A 44 2.47 -4.65 -1.72
N ILE A 45 2.98 -3.48 -1.31
CA ILE A 45 2.36 -2.64 -0.28
C ILE A 45 0.97 -2.17 -0.75
N ALA A 46 0.86 -1.68 -1.98
CA ALA A 46 -0.40 -1.25 -2.59
C ALA A 46 -1.44 -2.38 -2.60
N SER A 47 -1.01 -3.60 -2.92
CA SER A 47 -1.87 -4.78 -2.92
C SER A 47 -2.45 -5.05 -1.54
N GLU A 48 -1.63 -5.04 -0.49
CA GLU A 48 -2.14 -5.30 0.87
C GLU A 48 -3.03 -4.16 1.39
N ILE A 49 -2.70 -2.89 1.08
CA ILE A 49 -3.59 -1.76 1.37
C ILE A 49 -4.94 -1.98 0.68
N ARG A 50 -4.96 -2.38 -0.60
CA ARG A 50 -6.20 -2.67 -1.32
C ARG A 50 -7.02 -3.76 -0.64
N GLU A 51 -6.40 -4.88 -0.27
CA GLU A 51 -7.09 -5.98 0.40
C GLU A 51 -7.70 -5.54 1.74
N LEU A 52 -6.97 -4.76 2.55
CA LEU A 52 -7.51 -4.19 3.80
C LEU A 52 -8.73 -3.29 3.54
N ILE A 53 -8.66 -2.42 2.51
CA ILE A 53 -9.79 -1.57 2.13
C ILE A 53 -11.01 -2.40 1.72
N LEU A 54 -10.81 -3.41 0.87
CA LEU A 54 -11.90 -4.29 0.39
C LEU A 54 -12.54 -5.09 1.52
N SER A 55 -11.74 -5.53 2.50
CA SER A 55 -12.19 -6.20 3.72
C SER A 55 -12.80 -5.25 4.76
N ARG A 56 -12.81 -3.94 4.50
CA ARG A 56 -13.23 -2.88 5.45
C ARG A 56 -12.44 -2.93 6.76
N GLU A 57 -11.19 -3.38 6.69
CA GLU A 57 -10.24 -3.35 7.79
C GLU A 57 -9.55 -1.98 7.86
N THR A 58 -9.02 -1.65 9.03
CA THR A 58 -8.24 -0.43 9.22
C THR A 58 -6.97 -0.49 8.39
N VAL A 59 -6.75 0.53 7.57
CA VAL A 59 -5.50 0.71 6.81
C VAL A 59 -4.54 1.55 7.65
N CYS A 60 -3.45 0.93 8.10
CA CYS A 60 -2.35 1.61 8.78
C CYS A 60 -1.05 0.80 8.61
N PRO A 61 0.14 1.38 8.87
CA PRO A 61 1.42 0.69 8.63
C PRO A 61 1.52 -0.68 9.31
N SER A 62 1.08 -0.79 10.57
CA SER A 62 1.13 -2.06 11.31
C SER A 62 0.16 -3.11 10.77
N ALA A 63 -1.01 -2.73 10.24
CA ALA A 63 -1.93 -3.66 9.62
C ALA A 63 -1.36 -4.23 8.30
N VAL A 64 -0.71 -3.37 7.50
CA VAL A 64 -0.02 -3.76 6.27
C VAL A 64 1.18 -4.64 6.56
N GLU A 65 1.99 -4.29 7.56
CA GLU A 65 3.12 -5.10 8.02
C GLU A 65 2.65 -6.51 8.42
N GLN A 66 1.61 -6.61 9.25
CA GLN A 66 1.05 -7.89 9.66
C GLN A 66 0.50 -8.68 8.48
N ALA A 67 -0.16 -8.04 7.52
CA ALA A 67 -0.68 -8.70 6.32
C ALA A 67 0.45 -9.28 5.46
N LEU A 68 1.51 -8.49 5.23
CA LEU A 68 2.71 -8.93 4.53
C LEU A 68 3.43 -10.06 5.28
N GLN A 69 3.53 -9.97 6.61
CA GLN A 69 4.14 -10.99 7.46
C GLN A 69 3.38 -12.32 7.38
N ARG A 70 2.04 -12.28 7.47
CA ARG A 70 1.18 -13.48 7.35
C ARG A 70 1.35 -14.18 5.99
N ARG A 71 1.68 -13.42 4.94
CA ARG A 71 1.90 -13.93 3.58
C ARG A 71 3.36 -14.29 3.29
N GLY A 72 4.28 -14.07 4.23
CA GLY A 72 5.72 -14.31 4.04
C GLY A 72 6.38 -13.34 3.06
N LEU A 73 5.78 -12.16 2.83
CA LEU A 73 6.22 -11.16 1.85
C LEU A 73 6.89 -9.94 2.48
N LEU A 74 6.94 -9.83 3.81
CA LEU A 74 7.43 -8.64 4.50
C LEU A 74 8.85 -8.25 4.08
N GLU A 75 9.78 -9.19 4.08
CA GLU A 75 11.17 -8.94 3.65
C GLU A 75 11.26 -8.56 2.17
N THR A 76 10.38 -9.12 1.32
CA THR A 76 10.32 -8.77 -0.11
C THR A 76 9.79 -7.35 -0.31
N ALA A 77 8.92 -6.88 0.58
CA ALA A 77 8.42 -5.51 0.60
C ALA A 77 9.41 -4.49 1.22
N GLY A 78 10.57 -4.94 1.71
CA GLY A 78 11.60 -4.07 2.31
C GLY A 78 11.64 -4.08 3.84
N GLY A 79 10.84 -4.93 4.50
CA GLY A 79 10.83 -5.07 5.95
C GLY A 79 10.00 -4.01 6.67
N ALA A 80 9.82 -4.17 7.99
CA ALA A 80 9.04 -3.24 8.81
C ALA A 80 9.61 -1.81 8.83
N SER A 81 10.93 -1.64 8.68
CA SER A 81 11.58 -0.31 8.65
C SER A 81 11.29 0.51 7.40
N TYR A 82 10.70 -0.13 6.37
CA TYR A 82 10.38 0.51 5.09
C TYR A 82 8.93 1.02 5.02
N LEU A 83 8.05 0.52 5.89
CA LEU A 83 6.64 0.91 6.04
C LEU A 83 6.47 2.11 6.98
#